data_AF-A0A094ZE48-F1
#
_entry.id   AF-A0A094ZE48-F1
#
_cell.length_a   1.000
_cell.length_b   1.000
_cell.length_c   1.000
_cell.angle_alpha   90.00
_cell.angle_beta   90.00
_cell.angle_gamma   90.00
#
_symmetry.space_group_name_H-M   'P 1'
#
loop_
_entity.id
_entity.type
_entity.pdbx_description
1 polymer ?
#
loop_
_entity_poly.entity_id
_entity_poly.type
_entity_poly.pdbx_seq_one_letter_code
_entity_poly.pdbx_strand_id
1 'polypeptide(L)'
;MNDSFNVQGVSTLFPIKYYGMQYDSVNILSKGIVGIGKSFRHSGAMKKIEVFNGMDKDGGVEIMNTNKFLAIKWINLSISTLHDDEPEEYAIVACIIYSNGNISVYFEKVSQTVR
;
A
#
# COMPACT_ATOMS: atom_id res chain seq x y z
N MET A 1 -18.50 3.66 -12.27
CA MET A 1 -17.75 2.39 -12.27
C MET A 1 -17.59 1.98 -10.83
N ASN A 2 -17.94 0.73 -10.49
CA ASN A 2 -17.63 0.18 -9.17
C ASN A 2 -16.18 -0.29 -9.25
N ASP A 3 -15.27 0.55 -8.78
CA ASP A 3 -13.87 0.15 -8.66
C ASP A 3 -13.77 -0.79 -7.45
N SER A 4 -14.03 -2.07 -7.70
CA SER A 4 -13.80 -3.13 -6.74
C SER A 4 -12.29 -3.32 -6.58
N PHE A 5 -11.69 -2.55 -5.69
CA PHE A 5 -10.28 -2.72 -5.32
C PHE A 5 -10.07 -4.07 -4.65
N ASN A 6 -8.95 -4.72 -4.95
CA ASN A 6 -8.51 -5.86 -4.17
C ASN A 6 -8.06 -5.37 -2.78
N VAL A 7 -8.92 -5.60 -1.79
CA VAL A 7 -8.66 -5.26 -0.38
C VAL A 7 -8.30 -6.54 0.37
N GLN A 8 -7.11 -6.56 0.95
CA GLN A 8 -6.67 -7.62 1.85
C GLN A 8 -6.64 -7.13 3.29
N GLY A 9 -7.53 -7.65 4.13
CA GLY A 9 -7.51 -7.41 5.58
C GLY A 9 -6.40 -8.20 6.26
N VAL A 10 -5.62 -7.55 7.13
CA VAL A 10 -4.54 -8.18 7.89
C VAL A 10 -4.64 -7.77 9.36
N SER A 11 -4.70 -8.75 10.26
CA SER A 11 -4.50 -8.51 11.70
C SER A 11 -3.02 -8.40 12.01
N THR A 12 -2.60 -7.36 12.71
CA THR A 12 -1.19 -7.12 13.05
C THR A 12 -0.80 -7.86 14.32
N LEU A 13 0.47 -8.28 14.42
CA LEU A 13 1.00 -8.94 15.62
C LEU A 13 1.48 -7.94 16.70
N PHE A 14 1.23 -6.66 16.48
CA PHE A 14 1.50 -5.55 17.41
C PHE A 14 0.47 -4.44 17.17
N PRO A 15 0.16 -3.60 18.17
CA PRO A 15 -0.75 -2.48 17.98
C PRO A 15 -0.11 -1.39 17.13
N ILE A 16 -0.78 -0.99 16.05
CA ILE A 16 -0.41 0.21 15.28
C ILE A 16 -0.97 1.44 16.00
N LYS A 17 -0.11 2.41 16.29
CA LYS A 17 -0.50 3.71 16.83
C LYS A 17 -0.70 4.71 15.69
N TYR A 18 -1.91 5.25 15.55
CA TYR A 18 -2.24 6.27 14.55
C TYR A 18 -2.95 7.44 15.24
N TYR A 19 -2.31 8.60 15.27
CA TYR A 19 -2.74 9.80 16.03
C TYR A 19 -3.18 9.49 17.47
N GLY A 20 -2.37 8.72 18.20
CA GLY A 20 -2.63 8.36 19.60
C GLY A 20 -3.62 7.21 19.82
N MET A 21 -4.34 6.77 18.79
CA MET A 21 -5.27 5.64 18.85
C MET A 21 -4.57 4.34 18.43
N GLN A 22 -4.92 3.23 19.08
CA GLN A 22 -4.36 1.90 18.78
C GLN A 22 -5.29 1.08 17.88
N TYR A 23 -4.69 0.36 16.93
CA TYR A 23 -5.38 -0.52 15.99
C TYR A 23 -4.65 -1.86 15.90
N ASP A 24 -5.41 -2.93 15.70
CA ASP A 24 -4.95 -4.32 15.61
C ASP A 24 -5.01 -4.87 14.18
N SER A 25 -5.37 -4.03 13.21
CA SER A 25 -5.56 -4.46 11.83
C SER A 25 -5.29 -3.35 10.83
N VAL A 26 -5.00 -3.77 9.60
CA VAL A 26 -4.95 -2.92 8.42
C VAL A 26 -5.75 -3.53 7.28
N ASN A 27 -6.12 -2.69 6.32
CA ASN A 27 -6.64 -3.08 5.01
C ASN A 27 -5.62 -2.65 3.96
N ILE A 28 -5.11 -3.58 3.19
CA ILE A 28 -4.11 -3.31 2.16
C ILE A 28 -4.82 -3.27 0.82
N LEU A 29 -4.68 -2.14 0.13
CA LEU A 29 -5.17 -1.96 -1.21
C LEU A 29 -4.03 -2.17 -2.19
N SER A 30 -4.30 -2.88 -3.28
CA SER A 30 -3.42 -3.15 -4.42
C SER A 30 -2.77 -1.92 -5.08
N LYS A 31 -3.15 -0.69 -4.70
CA LYS A 31 -2.66 0.58 -5.26
C LYS A 31 -1.61 1.32 -4.41
N GLY A 32 -0.95 0.66 -3.47
CA GLY A 32 -0.04 1.36 -2.56
C GLY A 32 -0.75 2.18 -1.49
N ILE A 33 -1.90 1.69 -0.98
CA ILE A 33 -2.61 2.31 0.13
C ILE A 33 -2.77 1.31 1.27
N VAL A 34 -2.46 1.76 2.49
CA VAL A 34 -2.71 1.02 3.72
C VAL A 34 -3.79 1.75 4.52
N GLY A 35 -4.99 1.18 4.58
CA GLY A 35 -6.04 1.59 5.50
C GLY A 35 -5.79 1.07 6.91
N ILE A 36 -5.99 1.90 7.92
CA ILE A 36 -5.77 1.58 9.34
C ILE A 36 -7.11 1.21 10.02
N GLY A 37 -7.17 0.04 10.65
CA GLY A 37 -8.35 -0.49 11.33
C GLY A 37 -9.24 -1.38 10.47
N LYS A 38 -10.35 -1.86 11.05
CA LYS A 38 -11.25 -2.88 10.45
C LYS A 38 -12.24 -2.34 9.43
N SER A 39 -12.54 -1.05 9.45
CA SER A 39 -13.59 -0.45 8.63
C SER A 39 -12.99 0.33 7.45
N PHE A 40 -12.94 -0.30 6.29
CA PHE A 40 -12.72 0.38 5.01
C PHE A 40 -14.09 0.71 4.41
N ARG A 41 -14.68 1.85 4.77
CA ARG A 41 -15.93 2.34 4.16
C ARG A 41 -15.63 3.55 3.27
N HIS A 42 -16.24 3.57 2.09
CA HIS A 42 -16.01 4.52 0.99
C HIS A 42 -16.43 5.97 1.26
N SER A 43 -16.71 6.37 2.50
CA SER A 43 -17.11 7.74 2.80
C SER A 43 -16.72 8.17 4.21
N GLY A 44 -15.89 9.22 4.29
CA GLY A 44 -15.53 9.92 5.53
C GLY A 44 -14.14 9.57 6.06
N ALA A 45 -13.20 10.51 5.94
CA ALA A 45 -11.88 10.55 6.59
C ALA A 45 -11.22 9.18 6.80
N MET A 46 -10.73 8.59 5.72
CA MET A 46 -9.99 7.33 5.77
C MET A 46 -8.70 7.51 6.57
N LYS A 47 -8.54 6.73 7.64
CA LYS A 47 -7.25 6.59 8.33
C LYS A 47 -6.36 5.78 7.40
N LYS A 48 -5.50 6.43 6.63
CA LYS A 48 -4.70 5.76 5.61
C LYS A 48 -3.27 6.27 5.59
N ILE A 49 -2.38 5.38 5.18
CA ILE A 49 -1.04 5.70 4.72
C ILE A 49 -1.07 5.48 3.21
N GLU A 50 -0.97 6.54 2.45
CA GLU A 50 -0.85 6.51 1.00
C GLU A 50 0.64 6.56 0.65
N VAL A 51 1.18 5.43 0.20
CA VAL A 51 2.63 5.27 -0.02
C VAL A 51 3.03 5.51 -1.47
N PHE A 52 2.05 5.49 -2.37
CA PHE A 52 2.26 5.67 -3.80
C PHE A 52 1.03 6.33 -4.42
N ASN A 53 1.26 7.31 -5.30
CA ASN A 53 0.22 8.00 -6.05
C ASN A 53 0.39 7.66 -7.53
N GLY A 54 -0.10 6.47 -7.92
CA GLY A 54 0.00 5.93 -9.27
C GLY A 54 -1.32 5.88 -10.00
N MET A 55 -1.30 5.30 -11.20
CA MET A 55 -2.50 5.03 -11.99
C MET A 55 -3.44 4.05 -11.29
N ASP A 56 -4.72 4.05 -11.68
CA ASP A 56 -5.74 3.12 -11.23
C ASP A 56 -5.53 1.70 -11.79
N LYS A 57 -4.39 1.09 -11.45
CA LYS A 57 -4.09 -0.31 -11.78
C LYS A 57 -3.59 -1.03 -10.54
N ASP A 58 -4.10 -2.24 -10.38
CA ASP A 58 -3.76 -3.11 -9.26
C ASP A 58 -2.38 -3.74 -9.46
N GLY A 59 -1.50 -3.55 -8.46
CA GLY A 59 -0.27 -4.31 -8.32
C GLY A 59 -0.48 -5.60 -7.53
N GLY A 60 0.43 -6.56 -7.70
CA GLY A 60 0.52 -7.73 -6.81
C GLY A 60 0.99 -7.33 -5.42
N VAL A 61 0.56 -8.04 -4.38
CA VAL A 61 0.87 -7.70 -2.98
C VAL A 61 1.54 -8.86 -2.26
N GLU A 62 2.71 -8.61 -1.68
CA GLU A 62 3.42 -9.51 -0.76
C GLU A 62 3.42 -8.92 0.66
N ILE A 63 3.19 -9.74 1.68
CA ILE A 63 3.06 -9.30 3.07
C ILE A 63 3.92 -10.15 3.99
N MET A 64 4.64 -9.49 4.90
CA MET A 64 5.33 -10.13 6.01
C MET A 64 4.91 -9.46 7.32
N ASN A 65 4.33 -10.25 8.24
CA ASN A 65 3.79 -9.77 9.49
C ASN A 65 4.52 -10.43 10.66
N THR A 66 5.19 -9.62 11.46
CA THR A 66 5.95 -10.06 12.64
C THR A 66 5.54 -9.21 13.85
N ASN A 67 5.96 -9.59 15.05
CA ASN A 67 5.78 -8.78 16.25
C ASN A 67 6.61 -7.48 16.27
N LYS A 68 7.56 -7.32 15.34
CA LYS A 68 8.45 -6.13 15.24
C LYS A 68 8.02 -5.18 14.13
N PHE A 69 7.48 -5.70 13.04
CA PHE A 69 7.06 -4.91 11.90
C PHE A 69 6.04 -5.64 11.02
N LEU A 70 5.27 -4.85 10.28
CA LEU A 70 4.46 -5.25 9.14
C LEU A 70 5.13 -4.68 7.89
N ALA A 71 5.59 -5.54 6.99
CA ALA A 71 6.10 -5.16 5.68
C ALA A 71 5.07 -5.51 4.61
N ILE A 72 4.82 -4.57 3.72
CA ILE A 72 3.88 -4.68 2.61
C ILE A 72 4.65 -4.26 1.36
N LYS A 73 4.70 -5.13 0.36
CA LYS A 73 5.38 -4.87 -0.90
C LYS A 73 4.38 -5.00 -2.03
N TRP A 74 4.24 -3.93 -2.80
CA TRP A 74 3.50 -3.93 -4.04
C TRP A 74 4.44 -4.17 -5.20
N ILE A 75 4.08 -5.10 -6.07
CA ILE A 75 4.81 -5.50 -7.25
C ILE A 75 4.03 -4.97 -8.46
N ASN A 76 4.72 -4.23 -9.32
CA ASN A 76 4.18 -3.68 -10.57
C ASN A 76 3.07 -2.64 -10.37
N LEU A 77 3.27 -1.67 -9.46
CA LEU A 77 2.40 -0.49 -9.43
C LEU A 77 2.66 0.37 -10.67
N SER A 78 1.60 0.74 -11.37
CA SER A 78 1.69 1.62 -12.54
C SER A 78 1.97 3.06 -12.12
N ILE A 79 3.03 3.65 -12.66
CA ILE A 79 3.37 5.06 -12.48
C ILE A 79 2.55 5.86 -13.50
N SER A 80 1.86 6.91 -13.05
CA SER A 80 1.18 7.82 -13.96
C SER A 80 2.20 8.53 -14.84
N THR A 81 2.15 8.27 -16.15
CA THR A 81 2.79 9.12 -17.15
C THR A 81 1.88 10.32 -17.42
N LEU A 82 2.47 11.45 -17.81
CA LEU A 82 1.72 12.67 -18.13
C LEU A 82 1.03 12.59 -19.49
N HIS A 83 1.46 11.64 -20.32
CA HIS A 83 1.00 11.46 -21.69
C HIS A 83 0.67 9.99 -21.96
N ASP A 84 -0.45 9.75 -22.62
CA ASP A 84 -0.99 8.40 -22.92
C ASP A 84 -0.15 7.63 -23.97
N ASP A 85 0.78 8.31 -24.64
CA ASP A 85 1.71 7.76 -25.64
C ASP A 85 3.06 7.35 -25.03
N GLU A 86 3.32 7.65 -23.76
CA GLU A 86 4.51 7.16 -23.05
C GLU A 86 4.35 5.70 -22.64
N PRO A 87 5.42 4.89 -22.72
CA PRO A 87 5.37 3.50 -22.27
C PRO A 87 5.02 3.45 -20.78
N GLU A 88 4.09 2.57 -20.42
CA GLU A 88 3.70 2.40 -19.03
C GLU A 88 4.90 1.97 -18.18
N GLU A 89 5.22 2.79 -17.19
CA GLU A 89 6.29 2.50 -16.24
C GLU A 89 5.73 1.85 -14.99
N TYR A 90 6.52 0.95 -14.40
CA TYR A 90 6.11 0.21 -13.22
C TYR A 90 7.09 0.44 -12.08
N ALA A 91 6.59 0.33 -10.86
CA ALA A 91 7.36 0.41 -9.65
C ALA A 91 7.14 -0.80 -8.73
N ILE A 92 8.18 -1.16 -8.01
CA ILE A 92 8.08 -1.91 -6.77
C ILE A 92 8.09 -0.87 -5.64
N VAL A 93 7.09 -0.97 -4.76
CA VAL A 93 6.99 -0.11 -3.57
C VAL A 93 6.91 -1.00 -2.35
N ALA A 94 7.70 -0.73 -1.33
CA ALA A 94 7.61 -1.40 -0.05
C ALA A 94 7.35 -0.41 1.08
N CYS A 95 6.38 -0.71 1.94
CA CYS A 95 6.08 0.00 3.16
C CYS A 95 6.33 -0.91 4.35
N ILE A 96 7.13 -0.45 5.31
CA ILE A 96 7.40 -1.15 6.56
C ILE A 96 6.90 -0.30 7.72
N ILE A 97 5.92 -0.80 8.45
CA ILE A 97 5.38 -0.20 9.67
C ILE A 97 5.98 -0.95 10.85
N TYR A 98 6.77 -0.26 11.68
CA TYR A 98 7.43 -0.86 12.85
C TYR A 98 6.55 -0.73 14.09
N SER A 99 6.71 -1.64 15.04
CA SER A 99 5.96 -1.65 16.30
C SER A 99 6.25 -0.46 17.21
N ASN A 100 7.39 0.23 16.98
CA ASN A 100 7.73 1.47 17.65
C ASN A 100 7.08 2.72 17.02
N GLY A 101 6.32 2.57 15.93
CA GLY A 101 5.64 3.66 15.23
C GLY A 101 6.42 4.27 14.06
N ASN A 102 7.66 3.85 13.81
CA ASN A 102 8.39 4.27 12.62
C ASN A 102 7.76 3.68 11.36
N ILE A 103 7.87 4.41 10.26
CA ILE A 103 7.46 3.95 8.93
C ILE A 103 8.62 4.17 7.98
N SER A 104 8.94 3.16 7.18
CA SER A 104 9.92 3.26 6.09
C SER A 104 9.26 2.91 4.78
N VAL A 105 9.51 3.72 3.76
CA VAL A 105 8.99 3.51 2.41
C VAL A 105 10.17 3.40 1.45
N TYR A 106 10.15 2.36 0.63
CA TYR A 106 11.14 2.10 -0.41
C TYR A 106 10.44 2.10 -1.76
N PHE A 107 11.13 2.63 -2.76
CA PHE A 107 10.64 2.74 -4.11
C PHE A 107 11.75 2.31 -5.08
N GLU A 108 11.39 1.47 -6.04
CA GLU A 108 12.27 1.05 -7.12
C GLU A 108 11.48 1.07 -8.43
N LYS A 109 11.98 1.81 -9.42
CA LYS A 109 11.43 1.79 -10.77
C LYS A 109 11.89 0.52 -11.48
N VAL A 110 10.94 -0.19 -12.07
CA VAL A 110 11.20 -1.39 -12.87
C VAL A 110 11.32 -0.96 -14.33
N SER A 111 12.53 -0.95 -14.87
CA SER A 111 12.73 -0.80 -16.30
C SER A 111 12.24 -2.06 -17.00
N GLN A 112 11.25 -1.93 -17.89
CA GLN A 112 10.97 -3.00 -18.84
C GLN A 112 12.13 -3.04 -19.83
N THR A 113 13.11 -3.91 -19.59
CA THR A 113 14.11 -4.22 -20.62
C THR A 113 13.36 -4.91 -21.76
N VAL A 114 13.15 -4.18 -22.85
CA VAL A 114 12.67 -4.75 -24.13
C VAL A 114 13.64 -5.89 -24.48
N ARG A 115 13.15 -7.13 -24.42
CA ARG A 115 13.82 -8.28 -25.00
C ARG A 115 13.25 -8.53 -26.38
#